data_AF-A0A931WYU6-F1
#
_entry.id   AF-A0A931WYU6-F1
#
_cell.length_a   1.000
_cell.length_b   1.000
_cell.length_c   1.000
_cell.angle_alpha   90.00
_cell.angle_beta   90.00
_cell.angle_gamma   90.00
#
_symmetry.space_group_name_H-M   'P 1'
#
loop_
_entity.id
_entity.type
_entity.pdbx_description
1 polymer ?
#
loop_
_entity_poly.entity_id
_entity_poly.type
_entity_poly.pdbx_seq_one_letter_code
_entity_poly.pdbx_strand_id
1 'polypeptide(L)' 'MKNYKEKTKNITLIIDTASSEKVIVELKINNRRYKAQRKIDQRKAQAVLPIIKTILEKHKISLSDIQNIKVNQGP' A
#
# COMPACT_ATOMS: atom_id res chain seq x y z
N MET A 1 -9.12 0.05 37.21
CA MET A 1 -9.48 -0.59 35.92
C MET A 1 -8.46 -0.14 34.89
N LYS A 2 -7.65 -1.06 34.31
CA LYS A 2 -6.66 -0.70 33.30
C LYS A 2 -7.38 -0.52 31.96
N ASN A 3 -7.47 0.71 31.46
CA ASN A 3 -7.94 0.99 30.10
C ASN A 3 -6.91 0.45 29.10
N TYR A 4 -7.10 -0.77 28.65
CA TYR A 4 -6.46 -1.26 27.44
C TYR A 4 -7.10 -0.53 26.27
N LYS A 5 -6.54 0.62 25.88
CA LYS A 5 -6.81 1.19 24.56
C LYS A 5 -6.50 0.08 23.55
N GLU A 6 -7.53 -0.39 22.84
CA GLU A 6 -7.34 -1.30 21.72
C GLU A 6 -6.23 -0.74 20.84
N LYS A 7 -5.17 -1.52 20.64
CA LYS A 7 -4.05 -1.13 19.79
C LYS A 7 -4.60 -1.09 18.36
N THR A 8 -5.10 0.06 17.95
CA THR A 8 -5.64 0.29 16.61
C THR A 8 -4.53 -0.07 15.62
N LYS A 9 -4.78 -1.05 14.74
CA LYS A 9 -3.80 -1.43 13.72
C LYS A 9 -3.48 -0.19 12.91
N ASN A 10 -2.22 0.24 12.89
CA ASN A 10 -1.81 1.34 12.04
C ASN A 10 -1.59 0.79 10.61
N ILE A 11 -2.50 1.10 9.69
CA ILE A 11 -2.43 0.61 8.31
C ILE A 11 -2.18 1.80 7.38
N THR A 12 -1.01 1.77 6.72
CA THR A 12 -0.62 2.76 5.72
C THR A 12 -0.39 2.08 4.38
N LEU A 13 -1.07 2.57 3.34
CA LEU A 13 -0.78 2.21 1.95
C LEU A 13 0.25 3.21 1.39
N ILE A 14 1.31 2.70 0.78
CA ILE A 14 2.35 3.51 0.14
C ILE A 14 2.37 3.13 -1.33
N ILE A 15 2.26 4.12 -2.21
CA ILE A 15 2.26 3.95 -3.66
C ILE A 15 3.46 4.73 -4.20
N ASP A 16 4.37 4.05 -4.88
CA ASP A 16 5.52 4.67 -5.53
C ASP A 16 5.44 4.44 -7.05
N THR A 17 5.26 5.55 -7.77
CA THR A 17 5.19 5.61 -9.23
C THR A 17 6.33 6.43 -9.84
N ALA A 18 7.33 6.83 -9.03
CA ALA A 18 8.40 7.72 -9.43
C ALA A 18 9.29 7.11 -10.53
N SER A 19 9.51 5.79 -10.49
CA SER A 19 10.33 5.10 -11.50
C SER A 19 9.59 4.91 -12.82
N SER A 20 10.21 5.26 -13.96
CA SER A 20 9.75 4.97 -15.33
C SER A 20 9.52 3.48 -15.61
N GLU A 21 10.19 2.59 -14.88
CA GLU A 21 10.29 1.17 -15.20
C GLU A 21 9.44 0.26 -14.31
N LYS A 22 9.01 0.75 -13.14
CA LYS A 22 8.30 -0.06 -12.14
C LYS A 22 7.34 0.78 -11.31
N VAL A 23 6.25 0.14 -10.89
CA VAL A 23 5.38 0.62 -9.81
C VAL A 23 5.60 -0.29 -8.61
N ILE A 24 5.71 0.34 -7.45
CA ILE A 24 5.81 -0.34 -6.17
C ILE A 24 4.62 0.08 -5.31
N VAL A 25 3.96 -0.90 -4.69
CA VAL A 25 2.95 -0.67 -3.67
C VAL A 25 3.40 -1.38 -2.41
N GLU A 26 3.43 -0.66 -1.30
CA GLU A 26 3.69 -1.22 0.02
C GLU A 26 2.47 -1.09 0.92
N LEU A 27 2.20 -2.13 1.69
CA LEU A 27 1.23 -2.12 2.76
C LEU A 27 1.97 -2.22 4.09
N LYS A 28 1.94 -1.15 4.88
CA LYS A 28 2.52 -1.14 6.22
C LYS A 28 1.41 -1.41 7.24
N ILE A 29 1.56 -2.48 8.01
CA ILE A 29 0.65 -2.85 9.11
C ILE A 29 1.48 -2.82 10.40
N ASN A 30 1.27 -1.80 11.23
CA ASN A 30 2.09 -1.51 12.40
C ASN A 30 3.58 -1.38 12.02
N ASN A 31 4.43 -2.31 12.48
CA ASN A 31 5.86 -2.32 12.20
C ASN A 31 6.25 -3.28 11.05
N ARG A 32 5.28 -3.93 10.40
CA ARG A 32 5.53 -4.84 9.27
C ARG A 32 5.24 -4.15 7.96
N ARG A 33 6.10 -4.39 6.96
CA ARG A 33 5.90 -3.91 5.59
C ARG A 33 5.76 -5.11 4.65
N TYR A 34 4.79 -5.00 3.77
CA TYR A 34 4.56 -5.94 2.68
C TYR A 34 4.70 -5.18 1.39
N LYS A 35 5.34 -5.79 0.39
CA LYS A 35 5.66 -5.12 -0.87
C LYS A 35 5.14 -5.94 -2.04
N ALA A 36 4.50 -5.26 -2.97
CA ALA A 36 4.16 -5.76 -4.29
C ALA A 36 4.77 -4.81 -5.32
N GLN A 37 5.35 -5.36 -6.38
CA GLN A 37 5.96 -4.56 -7.44
C GLN A 37 5.66 -5.16 -8.79
N ARG A 38 5.54 -4.31 -9.80
CA ARG A 38 5.36 -4.72 -11.19
C ARG A 38 6.24 -3.87 -12.08
N LYS A 39 6.92 -4.51 -13.04
CA LYS A 39 7.56 -3.80 -14.14
C LYS A 39 6.48 -3.19 -15.03
N ILE A 40 6.75 -1.99 -15.51
CA ILE A 40 5.80 -1.20 -16.26
C ILE A 40 6.24 -1.18 -17.72
N ASP A 41 5.33 -1.55 -18.62
CA ASP A 41 5.39 -1.18 -20.03
C ASP A 41 4.79 0.24 -20.20
N GLN A 42 4.50 0.74 -21.40
CA GLN A 42 4.09 2.15 -21.60
C GLN A 42 2.82 2.62 -20.83
N ARG A 43 2.19 1.81 -19.97
CA ARG A 43 0.90 2.07 -19.30
C ARG A 43 0.97 2.06 -17.75
N LYS A 44 1.79 2.93 -17.16
CA LYS A 44 1.90 3.13 -15.70
C LYS A 44 0.59 3.26 -14.94
N ALA A 45 -0.28 4.16 -15.38
CA ALA A 45 -1.50 4.48 -14.63
C ALA A 45 -2.45 3.27 -14.52
N GLN A 46 -2.49 2.41 -15.53
CA GLN A 46 -3.34 1.23 -15.57
C GLN A 46 -2.81 0.09 -14.67
N ALA A 47 -1.52 0.10 -14.32
CA ALA A 47 -0.88 -0.97 -13.56
C ALA A 47 -1.04 -0.82 -12.03
N VAL A 48 -1.29 0.38 -11.51
CA VAL A 48 -1.30 0.66 -10.06
C VAL A 48 -2.47 -0.02 -9.34
N LEU A 49 -3.70 0.16 -9.84
CA LEU A 49 -4.91 -0.34 -9.18
C LEU A 49 -4.93 -1.87 -9.03
N PRO A 50 -4.54 -2.67 -10.05
CA PRO A 50 -4.42 -4.12 -9.89
C PRO A 50 -3.45 -4.52 -8.77
N ILE A 51 -2.29 -3.84 -8.64
CA ILE A 51 -1.28 -4.16 -7.61
C ILE A 51 -1.84 -3.86 -6.21
N ILE A 52 -2.53 -2.72 -6.05
CA ILE A 52 -3.21 -2.37 -4.80
C ILE A 52 -4.24 -3.44 -4.44
N LYS A 53 -5.09 -3.84 -5.39
CA LYS A 53 -6.08 -4.90 -5.17
C LYS A 53 -5.42 -6.20 -4.70
N THR A 54 -4.38 -6.64 -5.40
CA THR A 54 -3.66 -7.88 -5.05
C THR A 54 -3.06 -7.85 -3.64
N ILE A 55 -2.41 -6.75 -3.25
CA ILE A 55 -1.77 -6.68 -1.92
C ILE A 55 -2.82 -6.61 -0.79
N LEU A 56 -3.93 -5.90 -1.00
CA LEU A 56 -5.01 -5.82 -0.02
C LEU A 56 -5.73 -7.17 0.16
N GLU A 57 -6.07 -7.85 -0.93
CA GLU A 57 -6.70 -9.17 -0.91
C GLU A 57 -5.81 -10.23 -0.23
N LYS A 58 -4.51 -10.25 -0.57
CA LYS A 58 -3.53 -11.17 0.03
C LYS A 58 -3.46 -11.02 1.56
N HIS A 59 -3.69 -9.82 2.07
CA HIS A 59 -3.63 -9.52 3.50
C HIS A 59 -5.00 -9.38 4.16
N LYS A 60 -6.10 -9.66 3.43
CA LYS A 60 -7.49 -9.56 3.89
C LYS A 60 -7.79 -8.18 4.51
N ILE A 61 -7.32 -7.12 3.86
CA ILE A 61 -7.52 -5.73 4.28
C ILE A 61 -8.50 -5.06 3.31
N SER A 62 -9.50 -4.38 3.86
CA SER A 62 -10.41 -3.54 3.09
C SER A 62 -9.82 -2.14 2.91
N LEU A 63 -10.28 -1.40 1.89
CA LEU A 63 -9.90 0.01 1.72
C LEU A 63 -10.29 0.86 2.94
N SER A 64 -11.40 0.55 3.60
CA SER A 64 -11.86 1.22 4.82
C SER A 64 -10.96 1.01 6.04
N ASP A 65 -10.13 -0.03 6.04
CA ASP A 65 -9.15 -0.27 7.11
C ASP A 65 -7.90 0.61 6.98
N ILE A 66 -7.68 1.23 5.81
CA ILE A 66 -6.51 2.05 5.53
C ILE A 66 -6.70 3.42 6.17
N GLN A 67 -5.78 3.79 7.04
CA GLN A 67 -5.83 5.07 7.76
C GLN A 67 -5.04 6.17 7.05
N ASN A 68 -4.01 5.78 6.29
CA ASN A 68 -3.12 6.70 5.62
C ASN A 68 -2.76 6.19 4.23
N ILE A 69 -2.73 7.09 3.26
CA ILE A 69 -2.20 6.84 1.92
C ILE A 69 -1.04 7.79 1.70
N LYS A 70 0.10 7.26 1.30
CA LYS A 70 1.29 8.03 0.91
C LYS A 70 1.60 7.75 -0.54
N VAL A 71 1.78 8.80 -1.33
CA VAL A 71 2.09 8.67 -2.75
C VAL A 71 3.42 9.35 -3.01
N ASN A 72 4.35 8.61 -3.62
CA ASN A 72 5.62 9.14 -4.12
C ASN A 72 5.54 9.22 -5.65
N GLN A 73 5.46 10.45 -6.17
CA GLN A 73 5.33 10.71 -7.61
C GLN A 73 6.67 11.00 -8.30
N GLY A 74 7.77 11.16 -7.53
CA GLY A 74 9.03 11.70 -8.03
C GLY A 74 9.10 13.23 -7.91
N PRO A 75 10.22 13.85 -8.32
CA PRO A 75 10.35 15.31 -8.44
C PRO A 75 9.46 15.89 -9.54
#